data_AF-A0A6N2VXB0-F1
#
_entry.id   AF-A0A6N2VXB0-F1
#
_cell.length_a   1.000
_cell.length_b   1.000
_cell.length_c   1.000
_cell.angle_alpha   90.00
_cell.angle_beta   90.00
_cell.angle_gamma   90.00
#
_symmetry.space_group_name_H-M   'P 1'
#
loop_
_entity.id
_entity.type
_entity.pdbx_description
1 polymer ?
#
loop_
_entity_poly.entity_id
_entity_poly.type
_entity_poly.pdbx_seq_one_letter_code
_entity_poly.pdbx_strand_id
1 'polypeptide(L)'
;MVYEDICNFGMDQLVITQYKKILKILQENSNILILKIPIEKVKSKEEKEREELQTKNCLIFKKLEKFFLESRLCRKNGTIIKREKGKKGYYMTDNWYLYKYNKDVRKVLQEYPNIYAFADWIDLCFVSENKIILQTIAHEGMCFGLAELFRDI
;
A
#
# COMPACT_ATOMS: atom_id res chain seq x y z
N MET A 1 -12.83 14.81 30.19
CA MET A 1 -12.22 13.83 31.09
C MET A 1 -10.73 13.86 30.82
N VAL A 2 -9.97 14.66 31.57
CA VAL A 2 -8.56 14.97 31.25
C VAL A 2 -7.66 13.71 31.27
N TYR A 3 -7.99 12.73 32.10
CA TYR A 3 -7.21 11.48 32.22
C TYR A 3 -7.34 10.58 30.99
N GLU A 4 -8.55 10.44 30.44
CA GLU A 4 -8.78 9.67 29.21
C GLU A 4 -8.08 10.33 28.01
N ASP A 5 -8.11 11.66 27.92
CA ASP A 5 -7.41 12.41 26.88
C ASP A 5 -5.87 12.24 26.95
N ILE A 6 -5.29 12.22 28.16
CA ILE A 6 -3.86 11.97 28.37
C ILE A 6 -3.47 10.52 28.06
N CYS A 7 -4.30 9.54 28.45
CA CYS A 7 -4.08 8.13 28.14
C CYS A 7 -4.17 7.87 26.63
N ASN A 8 -5.16 8.45 25.94
CA ASN A 8 -5.30 8.35 24.49
C ASN A 8 -4.10 8.98 23.78
N PHE A 9 -3.66 10.17 24.21
CA PHE A 9 -2.47 10.81 23.66
C PHE A 9 -1.18 9.98 23.87
N GLY A 10 -1.03 9.38 25.05
CA GLY A 10 0.11 8.50 25.35
C GLY A 10 0.13 7.23 24.48
N MET A 11 -1.04 6.61 24.27
CA MET A 11 -1.21 5.47 23.37
C MET A 11 -0.91 5.86 21.92
N ASP A 12 -1.38 7.02 21.46
CA ASP A 12 -1.11 7.54 20.12
C ASP A 12 0.40 7.77 19.89
N GLN A 13 1.12 8.31 20.88
CA GLN A 13 2.57 8.49 20.77
C GLN A 13 3.35 7.17 20.69
N LEU A 14 2.91 6.14 21.42
CA LEU A 14 3.50 4.81 21.34
C LEU A 14 3.29 4.19 19.97
N VAL A 15 2.07 4.26 19.43
CA VAL A 15 1.72 3.77 18.08
C VAL A 15 2.53 4.50 17.01
N ILE A 16 2.64 5.83 17.10
CA ILE A 16 3.44 6.63 16.16
C ILE A 16 4.93 6.24 16.24
N THR A 17 5.45 6.02 17.44
CA THR A 17 6.85 5.63 17.65
C THR A 17 7.14 4.24 17.09
N GLN A 18 6.25 3.28 17.34
CA GLN A 18 6.32 1.93 16.77
C GLN A 18 6.27 1.97 15.25
N TYR A 19 5.34 2.73 14.67
CA TYR A 19 5.23 2.91 13.22
C TYR A 19 6.53 3.48 12.61
N LYS A 20 7.14 4.49 13.25
CA LYS A 20 8.42 5.06 12.81
C LYS A 20 9.58 4.05 12.85
N LYS A 21 9.59 3.13 13.83
CA LYS A 21 10.55 2.02 13.92
C LYS A 21 10.35 1.04 12.78
N ILE A 22 9.11 0.60 12.53
CA ILE A 22 8.76 -0.29 11.41
C ILE A 22 9.24 0.30 10.08
N LEU A 23 8.92 1.57 9.80
CA LEU A 23 9.38 2.24 8.59
C LEU A 23 10.92 2.32 8.48
N LYS A 24 11.65 2.33 9.59
CA LYS A 24 13.12 2.28 9.58
C LYS A 24 13.62 0.90 9.14
N ILE A 25 13.09 -0.16 9.74
CA ILE A 25 13.43 -1.55 9.40
C ILE A 25 13.09 -1.80 7.93
N LEU A 26 11.92 -1.34 7.46
CA LEU A 26 11.55 -1.46 6.05
C LEU A 26 12.54 -0.73 5.15
N GLN A 27 13.00 0.47 5.52
CA GLN A 27 13.98 1.21 4.71
C GLN A 27 15.30 0.45 4.55
N GLU A 28 15.71 -0.29 5.57
CA GLU A 28 16.95 -1.08 5.57
C GLU A 28 16.78 -2.42 4.81
N ASN A 29 15.56 -2.96 4.79
CA ASN A 29 15.28 -4.30 4.27
C ASN A 29 14.48 -4.35 2.96
N SER A 30 13.97 -3.21 2.47
CA SER A 30 13.09 -3.12 1.29
C SER A 30 13.61 -2.09 0.29
N ASN A 31 13.43 -2.37 -1.01
CA ASN A 31 13.77 -1.43 -2.09
C ASN A 31 12.60 -1.16 -3.03
N ILE A 32 11.49 -1.92 -2.91
CA ILE A 32 10.28 -1.75 -3.69
C ILE A 32 9.08 -1.65 -2.75
N LEU A 33 8.22 -0.66 -3.01
CA LEU A 33 6.88 -0.55 -2.45
C LEU A 33 5.87 -0.90 -3.54
N ILE A 34 4.94 -1.80 -3.25
CA ILE A 34 3.85 -2.16 -4.14
C ILE A 34 2.54 -1.71 -3.49
N LEU A 35 1.80 -0.85 -4.19
CA LEU A 35 0.39 -0.59 -3.88
C LEU A 35 -0.46 -1.63 -4.60
N LYS A 36 -1.19 -2.43 -3.84
CA LYS A 36 -2.04 -3.51 -4.33
C LYS A 36 -3.50 -3.08 -4.24
N ILE A 37 -4.14 -2.97 -5.39
CA ILE A 37 -5.55 -2.66 -5.57
C ILE A 37 -6.33 -3.98 -5.80
N PRO A 38 -7.54 -4.15 -5.26
CA PRO A 38 -8.40 -5.27 -5.60
C PRO A 38 -8.67 -5.38 -7.12
N ILE A 39 -8.67 -6.61 -7.64
CA ILE A 39 -8.95 -6.83 -9.07
C ILE A 39 -10.46 -6.79 -9.28
N GLU A 40 -10.93 -5.71 -9.89
CA GLU A 40 -12.35 -5.52 -10.21
C GLU A 40 -12.59 -5.38 -11.72
N LYS A 41 -13.85 -5.59 -12.13
CA LYS A 41 -14.26 -5.56 -13.53
C LYS A 41 -15.51 -4.73 -13.74
N VAL A 42 -15.50 -4.00 -14.86
CA VAL A 42 -16.58 -3.13 -15.32
C VAL A 42 -17.06 -3.55 -16.70
N LYS A 43 -18.32 -3.23 -17.01
CA LYS A 43 -18.96 -3.70 -18.25
C LYS A 43 -18.59 -2.84 -19.47
N SER A 44 -18.43 -1.53 -19.26
CA SER A 44 -18.18 -0.57 -20.33
C SER A 44 -16.74 -0.05 -20.34
N LYS A 45 -16.34 0.54 -21.46
CA LYS A 45 -15.02 1.15 -21.60
C LYS A 45 -14.97 2.52 -20.91
N GLU A 46 -16.07 3.29 -20.95
CA GLU A 46 -16.12 4.60 -20.28
C GLU A 46 -16.00 4.48 -18.76
N GLU A 47 -16.63 3.45 -18.18
CA GLU A 47 -16.53 3.16 -16.75
C GLU A 47 -15.08 2.82 -16.38
N LYS A 48 -14.42 1.98 -17.19
CA LYS A 48 -13.00 1.67 -17.01
C LYS A 48 -12.13 2.93 -16.99
N GLU A 49 -12.29 3.80 -17.98
CA GLU A 49 -11.49 5.04 -18.09
C GLU A 49 -11.72 5.97 -16.89
N ARG A 50 -12.95 6.02 -16.36
CA ARG A 50 -13.29 6.76 -15.14
C ARG A 50 -12.57 6.20 -13.91
N GLU A 51 -12.60 4.88 -13.71
CA GLU A 51 -11.98 4.21 -12.56
C GLU A 51 -10.44 4.33 -12.58
N GLU A 52 -9.82 4.21 -13.77
CA GLU A 52 -8.38 4.46 -13.93
C GLU A 52 -8.02 5.92 -13.56
N LEU A 53 -8.86 6.88 -13.94
CA LEU A 53 -8.65 8.29 -13.62
C LEU A 53 -8.84 8.55 -12.12
N GLN A 54 -9.84 7.94 -11.48
CA GLN A 54 -10.04 8.07 -10.03
C GLN A 54 -8.86 7.49 -9.24
N THR A 55 -8.38 6.31 -9.63
CA THR A 55 -7.21 5.66 -9.02
C THR A 55 -5.98 6.56 -9.08
N LYS A 56 -5.66 7.10 -10.27
CA LYS A 56 -4.54 8.04 -10.45
C LYS A 56 -4.71 9.34 -9.68
N ASN A 57 -5.96 9.75 -9.45
CA ASN A 57 -6.26 10.99 -8.73
C ASN A 57 -6.15 10.88 -7.21
N CYS A 58 -6.07 9.66 -6.67
CA CYS A 58 -5.87 9.44 -5.25
C CYS A 58 -4.55 10.07 -4.76
N LEU A 59 -4.59 10.66 -3.57
CA LEU A 59 -3.50 11.50 -3.05
C LEU A 59 -2.17 10.73 -2.93
N ILE A 60 -2.23 9.45 -2.55
CA ILE A 60 -1.02 8.63 -2.40
C ILE A 60 -0.33 8.38 -3.75
N PHE A 61 -1.11 8.13 -4.81
CA PHE A 61 -0.56 7.95 -6.16
C PHE A 61 0.12 9.23 -6.65
N LYS A 62 -0.49 10.40 -6.38
CA LYS A 62 0.10 11.71 -6.70
C LYS A 62 1.40 11.97 -5.91
N LYS A 63 1.41 11.71 -4.60
CA LYS A 63 2.61 11.90 -3.77
C LYS A 63 3.75 10.96 -4.17
N LEU A 64 3.44 9.75 -4.62
CA LEU A 64 4.41 8.74 -5.01
C LEU A 64 4.77 8.74 -6.50
N GLU A 65 4.14 9.59 -7.32
CA GLU A 65 4.30 9.61 -8.78
C GLU A 65 5.77 9.65 -9.22
N LYS A 66 6.60 10.48 -8.57
CA LYS A 66 8.03 10.62 -8.88
C LYS A 66 8.86 9.36 -8.62
N PHE A 67 8.33 8.40 -7.87
CA PHE A 67 9.00 7.14 -7.53
C PHE A 67 8.41 5.96 -8.28
N PHE A 68 7.44 6.19 -9.17
CA PHE A 68 6.79 5.13 -9.94
C PHE A 68 7.79 4.42 -10.84
N LEU A 69 7.68 3.08 -10.86
CA LEU A 69 8.49 2.22 -11.72
C LEU A 69 7.64 1.65 -12.84
N GLU A 70 6.58 0.93 -12.48
CA GLU A 70 5.68 0.29 -13.43
C GLU A 70 4.38 -0.13 -12.74
N SER A 71 3.36 -0.41 -13.55
CA SER A 71 2.14 -1.04 -13.09
C SER A 71 1.90 -2.35 -13.86
N ARG A 72 1.33 -3.33 -13.16
CA ARG A 72 1.09 -4.67 -13.69
C ARG A 72 -0.30 -5.13 -13.33
N LEU A 73 -0.98 -5.74 -14.31
CA LEU A 73 -2.17 -6.54 -14.06
C LEU A 73 -1.75 -8.00 -13.88
N CYS A 74 -1.84 -8.53 -12.66
CA CYS A 74 -1.39 -9.86 -12.32
C CYS A 74 -2.24 -10.52 -11.22
N ARG A 75 -2.23 -11.85 -11.16
CA ARG A 75 -2.87 -12.62 -10.07
C ARG A 75 -2.07 -12.47 -8.76
N LYS A 76 -2.62 -13.00 -7.66
CA LYS A 76 -1.98 -13.00 -6.31
C LYS A 76 -0.51 -13.45 -6.32
N ASN A 77 -0.16 -14.42 -7.19
CA ASN A 77 1.19 -14.98 -7.29
C ASN A 77 2.06 -14.33 -8.39
N GLY A 78 1.67 -13.16 -8.93
CA GLY A 78 2.45 -12.44 -9.94
C GLY A 78 2.26 -12.90 -11.39
N THR A 79 1.39 -13.89 -11.66
CA THR A 79 1.07 -14.30 -13.04
C THR A 79 0.38 -13.16 -13.79
N ILE A 80 1.00 -12.68 -14.87
CA ILE A 80 0.48 -11.57 -15.69
C ILE A 80 -0.86 -11.95 -16.33
N ILE A 81 -1.81 -11.03 -16.28
CA ILE A 81 -3.13 -11.14 -16.89
C ILE A 81 -3.17 -10.24 -18.13
N LYS A 82 -3.76 -10.73 -19.22
CA LYS A 82 -3.99 -9.91 -20.43
C LYS A 82 -5.01 -8.82 -20.14
N ARG A 83 -4.74 -7.60 -20.59
CA ARG A 83 -5.60 -6.40 -20.41
C ARG A 83 -6.82 -6.38 -21.35
N GLU A 84 -7.08 -7.46 -22.08
CA GLU A 84 -8.18 -7.58 -23.03
C GLU A 84 -9.54 -7.73 -22.33
N LYS A 85 -10.63 -7.35 -23.02
CA LYS A 85 -12.00 -7.56 -22.54
C LYS A 85 -12.27 -9.06 -22.39
N GLY A 86 -12.66 -9.47 -21.19
CA GLY A 86 -13.15 -10.83 -20.94
C GLY A 86 -14.67 -10.94 -21.03
N LYS A 87 -15.21 -12.16 -20.85
CA LYS A 87 -16.68 -12.41 -20.78
C LYS A 87 -17.39 -11.54 -19.73
N LYS A 88 -16.72 -11.27 -18.61
CA LYS A 88 -17.24 -10.46 -17.49
C LYS A 88 -16.99 -8.95 -17.65
N GLY A 89 -16.42 -8.50 -18.77
CA GLY A 89 -16.07 -7.10 -19.00
C GLY A 89 -14.57 -6.81 -18.94
N TYR A 90 -14.24 -5.54 -18.75
CA TYR A 90 -12.89 -5.00 -18.69
C TYR A 90 -12.37 -5.01 -17.26
N TYR A 91 -11.06 -5.26 -17.08
CA TYR A 91 -10.40 -4.96 -15.81
C TYR A 91 -10.37 -3.45 -15.60
N MET A 92 -10.77 -2.99 -14.41
CA MET A 92 -10.85 -1.56 -14.10
C MET A 92 -9.49 -0.89 -14.25
N THR A 93 -8.48 -1.44 -13.59
CA THR A 93 -7.12 -0.89 -13.63
C THR A 93 -6.08 -1.98 -13.36
N ASP A 94 -4.80 -1.64 -13.50
CA ASP A 94 -3.72 -2.52 -13.09
C ASP A 94 -3.80 -2.70 -11.56
N ASN A 95 -3.52 -3.88 -11.04
CA ASN A 95 -3.72 -4.12 -9.61
C ASN A 95 -2.45 -3.97 -8.79
N TRP A 96 -1.27 -4.02 -9.40
CA TRP A 96 0.01 -3.81 -8.71
C TRP A 96 0.69 -2.56 -9.28
N TYR A 97 0.97 -1.59 -8.42
CA TYR A 97 1.75 -0.40 -8.76
C TYR A 97 3.04 -0.40 -7.99
N LEU A 98 4.15 -0.49 -8.71
CA LEU A 98 5.48 -0.63 -8.16
C LEU A 98 6.13 0.75 -8.08
N TYR A 99 6.70 1.03 -6.92
CA TYR A 99 7.41 2.25 -6.61
C TYR A 99 8.79 1.90 -6.07
N LYS A 100 9.79 2.72 -6.42
CA LYS A 100 11.10 2.66 -5.78
C LYS A 100 10.94 3.07 -4.33
N TYR A 101 11.27 2.18 -3.40
CA TYR A 101 11.26 2.50 -1.99
C TYR A 101 12.61 3.06 -1.54
N ASN A 102 12.61 4.32 -1.10
CA ASN A 102 13.79 5.02 -0.61
C ASN A 102 13.44 5.93 0.56
N LYS A 103 14.42 6.70 1.06
CA LYS A 103 14.23 7.64 2.17
C LYS A 103 13.13 8.68 1.93
N ASP A 104 12.93 9.13 0.69
CA ASP A 104 11.92 10.14 0.39
C ASP A 104 10.51 9.54 0.33
N VAL A 105 10.35 8.32 -0.19
CA VAL A 105 9.09 7.58 -0.05
C VAL A 105 8.79 7.35 1.43
N ARG A 106 9.77 6.97 2.25
CA ARG A 106 9.57 6.86 3.69
C ARG A 106 9.05 8.16 4.32
N LYS A 107 9.55 9.33 3.92
CA LYS A 107 9.03 10.62 4.42
C LYS A 107 7.56 10.81 4.05
N VAL A 108 7.19 10.51 2.81
CA VAL A 108 5.78 10.52 2.38
C VAL A 108 4.95 9.59 3.27
N LEU A 109 5.45 8.40 3.57
CA LEU A 109 4.74 7.45 4.44
C LEU A 109 4.61 7.94 5.90
N GLN A 110 5.56 8.74 6.39
CA GLN A 110 5.53 9.30 7.75
C GLN A 110 4.49 10.42 7.94
N GLU A 111 3.97 10.98 6.85
CA GLU A 111 2.87 11.96 6.91
C GLU A 111 1.54 11.32 7.33
N TYR A 112 1.45 9.98 7.30
CA TYR A 112 0.26 9.23 7.68
C TYR A 112 0.43 8.66 9.11
N PRO A 113 -0.65 8.62 9.91
CA PRO A 113 -0.57 8.21 11.31
C PRO A 113 -0.20 6.74 11.50
N ASN A 114 -0.55 5.88 10.54
CA ASN A 114 -0.22 4.44 10.55
C ASN A 114 -0.22 3.86 9.12
N ILE A 115 0.11 2.58 9.01
CA ILE A 115 0.25 1.84 7.75
C ILE A 115 -1.09 1.53 7.02
N TYR A 116 -2.23 1.67 7.69
CA TYR A 116 -3.56 1.46 7.11
C TYR A 116 -4.21 2.78 6.66
N ALA A 117 -3.78 3.91 7.23
CA ALA A 117 -4.29 5.24 6.91
C ALA A 117 -3.97 5.73 5.49
N PHE A 118 -3.24 4.94 4.70
CA PHE A 118 -2.89 5.26 3.30
C PHE A 118 -4.11 5.21 2.37
N ALA A 119 -4.96 4.20 2.56
CA ALA A 119 -6.28 4.05 1.96
C ALA A 119 -6.91 2.74 2.49
N ASP A 120 -8.16 2.79 2.92
CA ASP A 120 -8.88 1.64 3.49
C ASP A 120 -9.02 0.43 2.55
N TRP A 121 -8.75 0.63 1.25
CA TRP A 121 -8.90 -0.36 0.19
C TRP A 121 -7.59 -0.74 -0.53
N ILE A 122 -6.44 -0.17 -0.12
CA ILE A 122 -5.14 -0.44 -0.76
C ILE A 122 -4.27 -1.24 0.19
N ASP A 123 -3.88 -2.44 -0.25
CA ASP A 123 -2.87 -3.22 0.45
C ASP A 123 -1.47 -2.69 0.10
N LEU A 124 -0.61 -2.56 1.10
CA LEU A 124 0.80 -2.18 0.95
C LEU A 124 1.66 -3.42 1.00
N CYS A 125 2.64 -3.53 0.11
CA CYS A 125 3.58 -4.64 0.11
C CYS A 125 5.00 -4.13 -0.12
N PHE A 126 5.86 -4.30 0.88
CA PHE A 126 7.28 -3.97 0.83
C PHE A 126 8.07 -5.20 0.42
N VAL A 127 8.93 -5.04 -0.57
CA VAL A 127 9.66 -6.14 -1.20
C VAL A 127 11.14 -5.80 -1.31
N SER A 128 11.98 -6.83 -1.15
CA SER A 128 13.39 -6.83 -1.52
C SER A 128 13.77 -8.18 -2.09
N GLU A 129 14.56 -8.20 -3.18
CA GLU A 129 15.06 -9.44 -3.80
C GLU A 129 13.96 -10.50 -4.04
N ASN A 130 12.77 -10.08 -4.47
CA ASN A 130 11.57 -10.91 -4.66
C ASN A 130 10.99 -11.55 -3.37
N LYS A 131 11.42 -11.12 -2.19
CA LYS A 131 10.87 -11.52 -0.89
C LYS A 131 9.97 -10.43 -0.36
N ILE A 132 8.81 -10.83 0.15
CA ILE A 132 7.90 -9.93 0.87
C ILE A 132 8.50 -9.69 2.26
N ILE A 133 8.76 -8.44 2.57
CA ILE A 133 9.28 -7.99 3.87
C ILE A 133 8.12 -7.68 4.80
N LEU A 134 7.11 -6.98 4.28
CA LEU A 134 5.86 -6.68 4.96
C LEU A 134 4.74 -6.59 3.93
N GLN A 135 3.59 -7.15 4.25
CA GLN A 135 2.36 -6.97 3.49
C GLN A 135 1.20 -6.68 4.43
N THR A 136 0.39 -5.67 4.10
CA THR A 136 -0.86 -5.38 4.78
C THR A 136 -2.05 -6.04 4.07
N ILE A 137 -3.14 -6.16 4.83
CA ILE A 137 -4.48 -6.50 4.41
C ILE A 137 -5.38 -5.40 4.96
N ALA A 138 -5.62 -4.36 4.15
CA ALA A 138 -6.21 -3.10 4.59
C ALA A 138 -7.61 -3.30 5.19
N HIS A 139 -8.44 -4.10 4.52
CA HIS A 139 -9.81 -4.39 4.95
C HIS A 139 -9.92 -5.22 6.24
N GLU A 140 -8.84 -5.90 6.64
CA GLU A 140 -8.80 -6.69 7.89
C GLU A 140 -8.02 -5.97 9.00
N GLY A 141 -7.37 -4.84 8.70
CA GLY A 141 -6.46 -4.17 9.63
C GLY A 141 -5.27 -5.05 10.04
N MET A 142 -4.90 -6.02 9.20
CA MET A 142 -3.87 -7.02 9.49
C MET A 142 -2.62 -6.84 8.63
N CYS A 143 -1.48 -7.32 9.11
CA CYS A 143 -0.25 -7.37 8.32
C CYS A 143 0.59 -8.59 8.67
N PHE A 144 1.44 -9.02 7.74
CA PHE A 144 2.38 -10.12 7.93
C PHE A 144 3.72 -9.79 7.29
N GLY A 145 4.81 -10.30 7.84
CA GLY A 145 6.16 -9.94 7.39
C GLY A 145 7.26 -10.64 8.16
N LEU A 146 8.48 -10.09 8.07
CA LEU A 146 9.62 -10.57 8.86
C LEU A 146 9.33 -10.52 10.36
N ALA A 147 9.76 -11.54 11.10
CA ALA A 147 9.58 -11.62 12.55
C ALA A 147 10.13 -10.39 13.28
N GLU A 148 11.24 -9.81 12.79
CA GLU A 148 11.87 -8.61 13.36
C GLU A 148 10.96 -7.38 13.38
N LEU A 149 10.00 -7.29 12.46
CA LEU A 149 9.01 -6.21 12.44
C LEU A 149 8.04 -6.28 13.63
N PHE A 150 7.96 -7.44 14.30
CA PHE A 150 7.01 -7.72 15.38
C PHE A 150 7.69 -7.99 16.72
N ARG A 151 9.03 -7.99 16.79
CA ARG A 151 9.79 -8.43 17.99
C ARG A 151 9.74 -7.48 19.19
N ASP A 152 9.13 -6.30 19.06
CA ASP A 152 8.96 -5.32 20.15
C ASP A 152 7.52 -4.76 20.21
N ILE A 153 6.52 -5.57 19.81
CA ILE A 153 5.08 -5.23 19.95
C ILE A 153 4.60 -5.54 21.36
#